data_AF-A0A0R1U9M0-F1
#
_entry.id   AF-A0A0R1U9M0-F1
#
_cell.length_a   1.000
_cell.length_b   1.000
_cell.length_c   1.000
_cell.angle_alpha   90.00
_cell.angle_beta   90.00
_cell.angle_gamma   90.00
#
_symmetry.space_group_name_H-M   'P 1'
#
loop_
_entity.id
_entity.type
_entity.pdbx_description
1 polymer ?
#
loop_
_entity_poly.entity_id
_entity_poly.type
_entity_poly.pdbx_seq_one_letter_code
_entity_poly.pdbx_strand_id
1 'polypeptide(L)'
;MFSRNPERSTSFLFNSTLNKAKETGDYMTNYTSANLQIVKDPKLDAYVIIDQKTGKVLFDHIGEGYESYFAAKNVYCHNQPVEEPHWSQLNKAAVEILTQPIVPGNLHYVAPRRIMGKQKWDALKRQKRQSANHHCTVCQRYVPHRDGDWLYLHEKYQYDFEKRIEHYVGCASVCYECHMYIHQGLLQLQSLEGDLSFDKMQSILARGNQILERFGLQAIEPPESFEEDDWKLEFEGNFYRRLTEADLRNSIDPSRIKDGDIIQVSEND
;
A
#
# COMPACT_ATOMS: atom_id res chain seq x y z
N MET A 1 8.71 -6.33 41.68
CA MET A 1 9.13 -5.27 40.75
C MET A 1 9.70 -5.94 39.50
N PHE A 2 8.82 -6.42 38.61
CA PHE A 2 9.18 -6.96 37.30
C PHE A 2 7.98 -6.72 36.39
N SER A 3 8.12 -5.78 35.44
CA SER A 3 7.18 -5.58 34.35
C SER A 3 7.65 -6.41 33.16
N ARG A 4 6.78 -7.31 32.65
CA ARG A 4 6.97 -8.00 31.38
C ARG A 4 6.07 -7.33 30.35
N ASN A 5 6.69 -6.90 29.26
CA ASN A 5 6.08 -6.20 28.13
C ASN A 5 5.39 -7.22 27.18
N PRO A 6 4.10 -7.07 26.80
CA PRO A 6 3.41 -7.99 25.91
C PRO A 6 3.31 -7.45 24.48
N GLU A 7 4.41 -7.48 23.71
CA GLU A 7 4.39 -7.11 22.28
C GLU A 7 5.14 -8.12 21.40
N ARG A 8 4.93 -9.41 21.64
CA ARG A 8 5.37 -10.47 20.71
C ARG A 8 4.34 -11.59 20.66
N SER A 9 3.31 -11.44 19.81
CA SER A 9 2.57 -12.61 19.29
C SER A 9 1.63 -12.35 18.11
N THR A 10 1.40 -11.11 17.66
CA THR A 10 0.40 -10.84 16.62
C THR A 10 0.86 -11.17 15.20
N SER A 11 2.16 -11.13 14.91
CA SER A 11 2.70 -11.44 13.57
C SER A 11 2.67 -12.94 13.22
N PHE A 12 2.71 -13.83 14.21
CA PHE A 12 2.78 -15.27 13.96
C PHE A 12 1.43 -15.91 13.57
N LEU A 13 0.30 -15.28 13.94
CA LEU A 13 -1.03 -15.81 13.66
C LEU A 13 -1.54 -15.40 12.26
N PHE A 14 -1.05 -14.29 11.71
CA PHE A 14 -1.48 -13.76 10.40
C PHE A 14 -1.00 -14.66 9.23
N ASN A 15 0.24 -15.13 9.27
CA ASN A 15 0.82 -15.94 8.18
C ASN A 15 0.25 -17.37 8.11
N SER A 16 -0.14 -17.96 9.25
CA SER A 16 -0.71 -19.31 9.26
C SER A 16 -2.10 -19.40 8.63
N THR A 17 -2.85 -18.30 8.65
CA THR A 17 -4.22 -18.23 8.13
C THR A 17 -4.23 -17.94 6.61
N LEU A 18 -3.27 -17.15 6.13
CA LEU A 18 -3.04 -16.89 4.71
C LEU A 18 -2.52 -18.13 3.95
N ASN A 19 -1.61 -18.91 4.53
CA ASN A 19 -1.08 -20.11 3.88
C ASN A 19 -2.10 -21.24 3.74
N LYS A 20 -3.07 -21.33 4.67
CA LYS A 20 -4.18 -22.29 4.54
C LYS A 20 -5.23 -21.88 3.49
N ALA A 21 -5.29 -20.59 3.13
CA ALA A 21 -6.17 -20.09 2.08
C ALA A 21 -5.59 -20.30 0.67
N LYS A 22 -4.26 -20.27 0.53
CA LYS A 22 -3.55 -20.56 -0.74
C LYS A 22 -3.77 -21.99 -1.24
N GLU A 23 -3.91 -22.97 -0.35
CA GLU A 23 -4.13 -24.39 -0.73
C GLU A 23 -5.50 -24.65 -1.41
N THR A 24 -6.46 -23.73 -1.31
CA THR A 24 -7.83 -23.93 -1.81
C THR A 24 -8.14 -23.22 -3.13
N GLY A 25 -7.23 -22.43 -3.69
CA GLY A 25 -7.36 -21.84 -5.03
C GLY A 25 -8.55 -20.87 -5.22
N ASP A 26 -9.15 -20.37 -4.15
CA ASP A 26 -10.39 -19.58 -4.21
C ASP A 26 -10.10 -18.09 -3.94
N TYR A 27 -9.30 -17.46 -4.80
CA TYR A 27 -9.21 -15.99 -4.79
C TYR A 27 -10.45 -15.41 -5.48
N MET A 28 -11.36 -14.86 -4.68
CA MET A 28 -12.02 -13.58 -4.96
C MET A 28 -12.77 -13.47 -6.32
N THR A 29 -13.45 -14.51 -6.79
CA THR A 29 -14.17 -14.41 -8.08
C THR A 29 -15.68 -14.20 -8.00
N ASN A 30 -16.38 -14.36 -6.87
CA ASN A 30 -17.86 -14.27 -6.89
C ASN A 30 -18.52 -13.80 -5.59
N TYR A 31 -18.05 -12.70 -4.98
CA TYR A 31 -18.78 -12.10 -3.86
C TYR A 31 -19.74 -11.02 -4.35
N THR A 32 -20.94 -11.44 -4.78
CA THR A 32 -22.10 -10.55 -4.85
C THR A 32 -22.60 -10.27 -3.43
N SER A 33 -23.04 -9.04 -3.14
CA SER A 33 -23.60 -8.60 -1.84
C SER A 33 -24.73 -9.49 -1.28
N ALA A 34 -25.32 -10.36 -2.11
CA ALA A 34 -26.39 -11.28 -1.76
C ALA A 34 -26.01 -12.45 -0.81
N ASN A 35 -24.71 -12.74 -0.59
CA ASN A 35 -24.27 -13.89 0.21
C ASN A 35 -23.54 -13.52 1.51
N LEU A 36 -23.65 -12.27 1.96
CA LEU A 36 -23.00 -11.76 3.17
C LEU A 36 -24.04 -11.59 4.28
N GLN A 37 -23.76 -12.14 5.47
CA GLN A 37 -24.56 -11.93 6.66
C GLN A 37 -23.80 -11.09 7.68
N ILE A 38 -24.46 -10.05 8.20
CA ILE A 38 -23.95 -9.22 9.28
C ILE A 38 -24.62 -9.67 10.58
N VAL A 39 -23.83 -10.07 11.57
CA VAL A 39 -24.33 -10.57 12.87
C VAL A 39 -23.77 -9.70 13.99
N LYS A 40 -24.63 -9.21 14.90
CA LYS A 40 -24.19 -8.45 16.08
C LYS A 40 -23.66 -9.41 17.14
N ASP A 41 -22.42 -9.23 17.58
CA ASP A 41 -21.84 -9.86 18.76
C ASP A 41 -22.28 -9.09 20.02
N PRO A 42 -23.15 -9.67 20.86
CA PRO A 42 -23.70 -8.99 22.03
C PRO A 42 -22.71 -8.86 23.19
N LYS A 43 -21.54 -9.52 23.15
CA LYS A 43 -20.51 -9.43 24.19
C LYS A 43 -19.53 -8.29 23.95
N LEU A 44 -19.34 -7.90 22.69
CA LEU A 44 -18.34 -6.93 22.27
C LEU A 44 -18.95 -5.67 21.62
N ASP A 45 -20.28 -5.60 21.55
CA ASP A 45 -21.05 -4.53 20.91
C ASP A 45 -20.54 -4.20 19.49
N ALA A 46 -20.26 -5.26 18.73
CA ALA A 46 -19.67 -5.18 17.40
C ALA A 46 -20.40 -6.10 16.42
N TYR A 47 -20.17 -5.91 15.13
CA TYR A 47 -20.73 -6.74 14.07
C TYR A 47 -19.66 -7.62 13.44
N VAL A 48 -20.06 -8.82 13.03
CA VAL A 48 -19.24 -9.82 12.35
C VAL A 48 -19.82 -10.02 10.96
N ILE A 49 -18.96 -10.02 9.93
CA ILE A 49 -19.38 -10.33 8.56
C ILE A 49 -19.05 -11.79 8.28
N ILE A 50 -20.07 -12.54 7.91
CA ILE A 50 -19.99 -13.98 7.64
C ILE A 50 -20.36 -14.21 6.18
N ASP A 51 -19.52 -14.96 5.48
CA ASP A 51 -19.87 -15.54 4.19
C ASP A 51 -20.90 -16.66 4.41
N GLN A 52 -22.13 -16.47 3.95
CA GLN A 52 -23.20 -17.45 4.14
C GLN A 52 -22.98 -18.75 3.37
N LYS A 53 -22.17 -18.73 2.29
CA LYS A 53 -21.90 -19.91 1.47
C LYS A 53 -20.86 -20.82 2.13
N THR A 54 -19.87 -20.24 2.79
CA THR A 54 -18.73 -20.98 3.37
C THR A 54 -18.78 -21.06 4.89
N GLY A 55 -19.62 -20.25 5.55
CA GLY A 55 -19.66 -20.11 7.01
C GLY A 55 -18.43 -19.41 7.59
N LYS A 56 -17.54 -18.87 6.75
CA LYS A 56 -16.30 -18.24 7.16
C LYS A 56 -16.58 -16.84 7.70
N VAL A 57 -16.06 -16.54 8.89
CA VAL A 57 -15.98 -15.18 9.39
C VAL A 57 -14.96 -14.43 8.53
N LEU A 58 -15.44 -13.46 7.76
CA LEU A 58 -14.60 -12.64 6.90
C LEU A 58 -13.95 -11.52 7.71
N PHE A 59 -14.64 -10.99 8.72
CA PHE A 59 -14.17 -9.91 9.59
C PHE A 59 -14.75 -10.05 11.00
N ASP A 60 -13.89 -9.87 12.00
CA ASP A 60 -14.26 -9.86 13.42
C ASP A 60 -14.27 -8.42 13.94
N HIS A 61 -15.35 -8.03 14.63
CA HIS A 61 -15.57 -6.76 15.33
C HIS A 61 -15.64 -5.45 14.49
N ILE A 62 -16.81 -5.15 13.94
CA ILE A 62 -17.19 -3.83 13.37
C ILE A 62 -18.11 -3.11 14.38
N GLY A 63 -17.61 -2.17 15.18
CA GLY A 63 -18.43 -1.50 16.22
C GLY A 63 -19.58 -0.62 15.69
N GLU A 64 -20.66 -0.48 16.46
CA GLU A 64 -21.66 0.59 16.27
C GLU A 64 -21.00 1.96 16.59
N GLY A 65 -21.10 2.94 15.69
CA GLY A 65 -20.52 4.29 15.92
C GLY A 65 -19.55 4.83 14.87
N TYR A 66 -19.39 4.15 13.72
CA TYR A 66 -18.53 4.62 12.61
C TYR A 66 -18.82 6.08 12.20
N GLU A 67 -20.08 6.51 12.21
CA GLU A 67 -20.45 7.91 11.89
C GLU A 67 -19.84 8.93 12.87
N SER A 68 -19.73 8.59 14.16
CA SER A 68 -19.11 9.44 15.19
C SER A 68 -17.58 9.35 15.20
N TYR A 69 -17.02 8.19 14.81
CA TYR A 69 -15.57 7.99 14.65
C TYR A 69 -14.99 8.84 13.51
N PHE A 70 -15.69 8.88 12.36
CA PHE A 70 -15.31 9.71 11.22
C PHE A 70 -15.37 11.23 11.53
N ALA A 71 -16.29 11.65 12.41
CA ALA A 71 -16.40 13.04 12.87
C ALA A 71 -15.27 13.45 13.83
N ALA A 72 -14.74 12.53 14.64
CA ALA A 72 -13.70 12.82 15.63
C ALA A 72 -12.28 12.91 15.04
N LYS A 73 -12.01 12.30 13.87
CA LYS A 73 -10.66 12.18 13.28
C LYS A 73 -10.41 12.99 11.99
N ASN A 74 -11.29 13.93 11.60
CA ASN A 74 -11.18 14.64 10.30
C ASN A 74 -11.14 13.69 9.08
N VAL A 75 -11.77 12.51 9.16
CA VAL A 75 -11.75 11.48 8.11
C VAL A 75 -12.61 11.86 6.88
N TYR A 76 -13.39 12.94 6.98
CA TYR A 76 -14.28 13.43 5.93
C TYR A 76 -13.60 13.72 4.58
N CYS A 77 -12.29 14.01 4.57
CA CYS A 77 -11.58 14.32 3.33
C CYS A 77 -11.27 13.08 2.46
N HIS A 78 -11.17 11.88 3.05
CA HIS A 78 -10.79 10.66 2.32
C HIS A 78 -12.00 9.82 1.84
N ASN A 79 -13.19 10.05 2.41
CA ASN A 79 -14.43 9.39 2.00
C ASN A 79 -15.22 10.14 0.92
N GLN A 80 -14.60 11.10 0.22
CA GLN A 80 -15.22 11.72 -0.95
C GLN A 80 -15.48 10.68 -2.05
N PRO A 81 -16.53 10.83 -2.89
CA PRO A 81 -16.78 9.92 -3.99
C PRO A 81 -15.54 9.75 -4.87
N VAL A 82 -15.33 8.53 -5.36
CA VAL A 82 -14.28 8.26 -6.34
C VAL A 82 -14.65 8.92 -7.65
N GLU A 83 -13.81 9.84 -8.12
CA GLU A 83 -14.02 10.53 -9.40
C GLU A 83 -13.63 9.66 -10.60
N GLU A 84 -14.43 9.76 -11.66
CA GLU A 84 -14.23 9.02 -12.92
C GLU A 84 -12.90 9.37 -13.61
N PRO A 85 -12.21 8.41 -14.24
CA PRO A 85 -11.08 8.68 -15.11
C PRO A 85 -11.49 9.50 -16.33
N HIS A 86 -10.58 10.32 -16.85
CA HIS A 86 -10.80 11.00 -18.12
C HIS A 86 -10.46 10.08 -19.32
N TRP A 87 -11.28 9.05 -19.53
CA TRP A 87 -11.04 7.86 -20.36
C TRP A 87 -10.38 8.08 -21.74
N SER A 88 -10.67 9.19 -22.42
CA SER A 88 -10.11 9.52 -23.73
C SER A 88 -8.65 9.99 -23.71
N GLN A 89 -8.12 10.35 -22.54
CA GLN A 89 -6.76 10.89 -22.36
C GLN A 89 -5.80 9.87 -21.71
N LEU A 90 -6.30 8.70 -21.33
CA LEU A 90 -5.47 7.65 -20.73
C LEU A 90 -4.52 7.07 -21.78
N ASN A 91 -3.32 6.71 -21.35
CA ASN A 91 -2.34 6.01 -22.17
C ASN A 91 -1.72 4.85 -21.38
N LYS A 92 -1.36 3.78 -22.10
CA LYS A 92 -0.89 2.53 -21.51
C LYS A 92 0.34 2.71 -20.61
N ALA A 93 1.36 3.42 -21.10
CA ALA A 93 2.63 3.61 -20.39
C ALA A 93 2.46 4.36 -19.04
N ALA A 94 1.50 5.27 -18.95
CA ALA A 94 1.19 5.92 -17.68
C ALA A 94 0.46 4.99 -16.70
N VAL A 95 -0.40 4.11 -17.21
CA VAL A 95 -1.20 3.16 -16.43
C VAL A 95 -0.38 2.00 -15.86
N GLU A 96 0.74 1.63 -16.49
CA GLU A 96 1.63 0.55 -16.02
C GLU A 96 2.10 0.71 -14.56
N ILE A 97 2.10 1.91 -13.99
CA ILE A 97 2.39 2.07 -12.55
C ILE A 97 1.34 1.39 -11.64
N LEU A 98 0.11 1.20 -12.12
CA LEU A 98 -0.92 0.51 -11.35
C LEU A 98 -0.67 -1.01 -11.28
N THR A 99 0.26 -1.56 -12.07
CA THR A 99 0.58 -2.99 -12.04
C THR A 99 1.62 -3.35 -10.98
N GLN A 100 2.17 -2.36 -10.26
CA GLN A 100 3.24 -2.58 -9.28
C GLN A 100 2.75 -3.53 -8.17
N PRO A 101 3.55 -4.53 -7.77
CA PRO A 101 3.22 -5.40 -6.65
C PRO A 101 3.26 -4.59 -5.34
N ILE A 102 2.77 -5.21 -4.25
CA ILE A 102 3.04 -4.71 -2.90
C ILE A 102 4.55 -4.71 -2.71
N VAL A 103 5.13 -3.67 -2.12
CA VAL A 103 6.58 -3.56 -1.91
C VAL A 103 7.07 -4.67 -0.94
N PRO A 104 8.24 -5.31 -1.18
CA PRO A 104 8.81 -6.29 -0.25
C PRO A 104 8.95 -5.72 1.17
N GLY A 105 8.69 -6.54 2.19
CA GLY A 105 8.64 -6.09 3.59
C GLY A 105 9.91 -5.40 4.07
N ASN A 106 11.07 -5.95 3.70
CA ASN A 106 12.38 -5.40 4.09
C ASN A 106 12.71 -4.07 3.39
N LEU A 107 12.11 -3.78 2.23
CA LEU A 107 12.20 -2.51 1.51
C LEU A 107 11.15 -1.48 1.95
N HIS A 108 10.24 -1.82 2.87
CA HIS A 108 9.36 -0.80 3.45
C HIS A 108 10.21 0.33 4.04
N TYR A 109 9.86 1.57 3.70
CA TYR A 109 10.62 2.77 4.07
C TYR A 109 12.06 2.85 3.51
N VAL A 110 12.46 2.01 2.56
CA VAL A 110 13.68 2.19 1.76
C VAL A 110 13.25 2.78 0.42
N ALA A 111 13.41 4.09 0.25
CA ALA A 111 12.90 4.78 -0.93
C ALA A 111 13.81 5.94 -1.34
N PRO A 112 13.88 6.27 -2.64
CA PRO A 112 14.60 7.43 -3.16
C PRO A 112 14.27 8.73 -2.41
N ARG A 113 13.00 8.94 -2.04
CA ARG A 113 12.55 10.10 -1.25
C ARG A 113 13.33 10.27 0.05
N ARG A 114 13.68 9.18 0.73
CA ARG A 114 14.45 9.23 1.97
C ARG A 114 15.94 9.40 1.69
N ILE A 115 16.46 8.71 0.68
CA ILE A 115 17.88 8.75 0.28
C ILE A 115 18.27 10.16 -0.18
N MET A 116 17.49 10.79 -1.07
CA MET A 116 17.80 12.13 -1.59
C MET A 116 17.49 13.26 -0.61
N GLY A 117 16.70 12.97 0.43
CA GLY A 117 16.25 13.93 1.42
C GLY A 117 15.05 14.78 0.99
N LYS A 118 14.35 15.31 1.98
CA LYS A 118 13.07 16.03 1.84
C LYS A 118 13.14 17.22 0.87
N GLN A 119 14.21 18.02 0.92
CA GLN A 119 14.32 19.23 0.09
C GLN A 119 14.34 18.90 -1.41
N LYS A 120 15.17 17.93 -1.82
CA LYS A 120 15.26 17.48 -3.21
C LYS A 120 13.95 16.84 -3.66
N TRP A 121 13.36 16.00 -2.81
CA TRP A 121 12.07 15.37 -3.09
C TRP A 121 10.93 16.39 -3.28
N ASP A 122 10.84 17.41 -2.42
CA ASP A 122 9.81 18.44 -2.53
C ASP A 122 9.99 19.32 -3.77
N ALA A 123 11.23 19.53 -4.23
CA ALA A 123 11.51 20.19 -5.51
C ALA A 123 11.04 19.34 -6.69
N LEU A 124 11.39 18.04 -6.72
CA LEU A 124 10.95 17.10 -7.75
C LEU A 124 9.41 16.97 -7.79
N LYS A 125 8.77 16.89 -6.62
CA LYS A 125 7.31 16.85 -6.49
C LYS A 125 6.65 18.09 -7.10
N ARG A 126 7.19 19.29 -6.84
CA ARG A 126 6.68 20.54 -7.43
C ARG A 126 6.84 20.55 -8.95
N GLN A 127 8.02 20.19 -9.46
CA GLN A 127 8.29 20.10 -10.89
C GLN A 127 7.33 19.14 -11.59
N LYS A 128 7.14 17.93 -11.05
CA LYS A 128 6.30 16.89 -11.66
C LYS A 128 4.82 17.29 -11.67
N ARG A 129 4.32 17.89 -10.58
CA ARG A 129 2.96 18.43 -10.51
C ARG A 129 2.70 19.52 -11.54
N GLN A 130 3.65 20.45 -11.72
CA GLN A 130 3.57 21.51 -12.73
C GLN A 130 3.59 20.92 -14.15
N SER A 131 4.49 19.97 -14.43
CA SER A 131 4.56 19.33 -15.74
C SER A 131 3.30 18.52 -16.09
N ALA A 132 2.59 18.02 -15.08
CA ALA A 132 1.33 17.31 -15.25
C ALA A 132 0.13 18.26 -15.32
N ASN A 133 0.35 19.59 -15.32
CA ASN A 133 -0.71 20.61 -15.25
C ASN A 133 -1.75 20.30 -14.16
N HIS A 134 -1.29 19.84 -12.99
CA HIS A 134 -2.17 19.43 -11.88
C HIS A 134 -3.13 18.26 -12.18
N HIS A 135 -2.90 17.49 -13.23
CA HIS A 135 -3.65 16.26 -13.51
C HIS A 135 -2.92 15.03 -12.99
N CYS A 136 -3.69 14.03 -12.55
CA CYS A 136 -3.16 12.70 -12.27
C CYS A 136 -2.62 12.11 -13.57
N THR A 137 -1.35 11.73 -13.61
CA THR A 137 -0.72 11.17 -14.81
C THR A 137 -1.35 9.83 -15.26
N VAL A 138 -1.95 9.10 -14.33
CA VAL A 138 -2.62 7.81 -14.59
C VAL A 138 -4.03 8.01 -15.15
N CYS A 139 -4.91 8.64 -14.37
CA CYS A 139 -6.34 8.73 -14.69
C CYS A 139 -6.77 10.06 -15.31
N GLN A 140 -5.84 11.02 -15.44
CA GLN A 140 -6.06 12.35 -16.02
C GLN A 140 -7.14 13.18 -15.30
N ARG A 141 -7.42 12.87 -14.02
CA ARG A 141 -8.26 13.72 -13.15
C ARG A 141 -7.49 14.98 -12.78
N TYR A 142 -8.08 16.16 -12.96
CA TYR A 142 -7.55 17.41 -12.42
C TYR A 142 -7.64 17.42 -10.89
N VAL A 143 -6.56 17.81 -10.21
CA VAL A 143 -6.49 17.89 -8.74
C VAL A 143 -6.30 19.34 -8.31
N PRO A 144 -7.28 19.97 -7.66
CA PRO A 144 -7.30 21.40 -7.38
C PRO A 144 -6.30 21.89 -6.32
N HIS A 145 -5.54 21.01 -5.67
CA HIS A 145 -4.54 21.35 -4.64
C HIS A 145 -5.14 22.13 -3.45
N ARG A 146 -6.28 21.64 -2.94
CA ARG A 146 -6.91 22.11 -1.69
C ARG A 146 -6.60 21.16 -0.55
N ASP A 147 -6.87 21.59 0.69
CA ASP A 147 -6.70 20.73 1.86
C ASP A 147 -7.48 19.42 1.68
N GLY A 148 -6.77 18.30 1.78
CA GLY A 148 -7.28 16.95 1.57
C GLY A 148 -7.22 16.41 0.13
N ASP A 149 -6.91 17.23 -0.88
CA ASP A 149 -6.84 16.81 -2.28
C ASP A 149 -5.61 17.39 -2.99
N TRP A 150 -4.55 16.59 -3.03
CA TRP A 150 -3.28 16.93 -3.67
C TRP A 150 -2.73 15.78 -4.49
N LEU A 151 -1.92 16.11 -5.50
CA LEU A 151 -1.16 15.09 -6.22
C LEU A 151 -0.05 14.52 -5.33
N TYR A 152 -0.03 13.21 -5.19
CA TYR A 152 1.08 12.46 -4.59
C TYR A 152 2.15 12.26 -5.66
N LEU A 153 3.42 12.25 -5.25
CA LEU A 153 4.50 11.80 -6.12
C LEU A 153 4.80 10.37 -5.68
N HIS A 154 4.58 9.42 -6.58
CA HIS A 154 4.82 8.01 -6.33
C HIS A 154 6.00 7.55 -7.19
N GLU A 155 6.94 6.84 -6.57
CA GLU A 155 8.07 6.21 -7.24
C GLU A 155 7.62 5.12 -8.22
N LYS A 156 8.37 4.89 -9.29
CA LYS A 156 8.14 3.80 -10.24
C LYS A 156 9.31 2.86 -10.17
N TYR A 157 9.01 1.57 -10.10
CA TYR A 157 10.04 0.55 -10.02
C TYR A 157 9.95 -0.50 -11.13
N GLN A 158 11.09 -1.10 -11.44
CA GLN A 158 11.18 -2.38 -12.15
C GLN A 158 11.78 -3.40 -11.20
N TYR A 159 11.26 -4.62 -11.21
CA TYR A 159 11.71 -5.68 -10.31
C TYR A 159 12.54 -6.70 -11.09
N ASP A 160 13.80 -6.88 -10.68
CA ASP A 160 14.59 -8.06 -11.01
C ASP A 160 14.35 -9.08 -9.90
N PHE A 161 13.42 -10.01 -10.13
CA PHE A 161 13.04 -11.02 -9.15
C PHE A 161 14.13 -12.07 -8.91
N GLU A 162 14.99 -12.32 -9.89
CA GLU A 162 16.08 -13.29 -9.77
C GLU A 162 17.18 -12.75 -8.85
N LYS A 163 17.55 -11.49 -9.04
CA LYS A 163 18.55 -10.81 -8.21
C LYS A 163 17.98 -10.14 -6.97
N ARG A 164 16.66 -10.06 -6.86
CA ARG A 164 15.92 -9.38 -5.77
C ARG A 164 16.28 -7.90 -5.68
N ILE A 165 16.30 -7.25 -6.84
CA ILE A 165 16.60 -5.83 -6.97
C ILE A 165 15.35 -5.07 -7.43
N GLU A 166 14.98 -4.04 -6.67
CA GLU A 166 14.01 -3.02 -7.06
C GLU A 166 14.77 -1.86 -7.71
N HIS A 167 14.58 -1.64 -9.01
CA HIS A 167 15.22 -0.57 -9.77
C HIS A 167 14.33 0.67 -9.82
N TYR A 168 14.81 1.81 -9.33
CA TYR A 168 14.11 3.07 -9.52
C TYR A 168 14.17 3.55 -10.97
N VAL A 169 13.02 3.62 -11.63
CA VAL A 169 12.91 4.04 -13.05
C VAL A 169 12.23 5.39 -13.24
N GLY A 170 11.80 6.04 -12.15
CA GLY A 170 11.24 7.38 -12.18
C GLY A 170 10.09 7.57 -11.20
N CYS A 171 9.21 8.53 -11.49
CA CYS A 171 8.08 8.85 -10.61
C CYS A 171 6.87 9.38 -11.39
N ALA A 172 5.68 9.20 -10.82
CA ALA A 172 4.42 9.69 -11.35
C ALA A 172 3.73 10.64 -10.36
N SER A 173 3.10 11.70 -10.89
CA SER A 173 2.15 12.49 -10.11
C SER A 173 0.77 11.83 -10.19
N VAL A 174 0.22 11.40 -9.06
CA VAL A 174 -1.01 10.60 -9.00
C VAL A 174 -2.01 11.20 -8.01
N CYS A 175 -3.31 11.05 -8.27
CA CYS A 175 -4.36 11.43 -7.32
C CYS A 175 -4.41 10.45 -6.14
N TYR A 176 -5.15 10.79 -5.08
CA TYR A 176 -5.33 9.94 -3.91
C TYR A 176 -5.78 8.51 -4.27
N GLU A 177 -6.79 8.37 -5.12
CA GLU A 177 -7.33 7.06 -5.50
C GLU A 177 -6.30 6.19 -6.22
N CYS A 178 -5.56 6.76 -7.19
CA CYS A 178 -4.51 6.03 -7.88
C CYS A 178 -3.33 5.71 -6.95
N HIS A 179 -3.00 6.60 -6.01
CA HIS A 179 -1.97 6.37 -5.01
C HIS A 179 -2.34 5.21 -4.08
N MET A 180 -3.57 5.20 -3.57
CA MET A 180 -4.06 4.15 -2.69
C MET A 180 -4.26 2.82 -3.41
N TYR A 181 -4.61 2.84 -4.70
CA TYR A 181 -4.67 1.62 -5.50
C TYR A 181 -3.29 0.98 -5.67
N ILE A 182 -2.20 1.77 -5.75
CA ILE A 182 -0.85 1.20 -5.78
C ILE A 182 -0.47 0.65 -4.39
N HIS A 183 -0.85 1.34 -3.32
CA HIS A 183 -0.62 0.90 -1.95
C HIS A 183 -1.79 0.06 -1.38
N GLN A 184 -2.16 -1.03 -2.05
CA GLN A 184 -3.32 -1.85 -1.64
C GLN A 184 -3.22 -2.38 -0.21
N GLY A 185 -2.02 -2.76 0.24
CA GLY A 185 -1.79 -3.17 1.62
C GLY A 185 -2.11 -2.07 2.64
N LEU A 186 -1.65 -0.84 2.38
CA LEU A 186 -1.97 0.32 3.23
C LEU A 186 -3.46 0.68 3.16
N LEU A 187 -4.05 0.61 1.97
CA LEU A 187 -5.47 0.86 1.74
C LEU A 187 -6.36 -0.07 2.60
N GLN A 188 -6.01 -1.35 2.66
CA GLN A 188 -6.71 -2.33 3.48
C GLN A 188 -6.55 -2.03 4.98
N LEU A 189 -5.33 -1.70 5.44
CA LEU A 189 -5.08 -1.31 6.82
C LEU A 189 -5.90 -0.07 7.22
N GLN A 190 -5.94 0.97 6.38
CA GLN A 190 -6.74 2.16 6.65
C GLN A 190 -8.24 1.86 6.74
N SER A 191 -8.74 0.92 5.94
CA SER A 191 -10.14 0.48 6.05
C SER A 191 -10.40 -0.30 7.35
N LEU A 192 -9.46 -1.15 7.78
CA LEU A 192 -9.57 -1.93 9.03
C LEU A 192 -9.49 -1.05 10.27
N GLU A 193 -8.67 -0.01 10.25
CA GLU A 193 -8.49 0.94 11.36
C GLU A 193 -9.61 2.00 11.42
N GLY A 194 -10.55 1.98 10.47
CA GLY A 194 -11.64 2.94 10.38
C GLY A 194 -11.24 4.33 9.88
N ASP A 195 -10.02 4.47 9.34
CA ASP A 195 -9.53 5.71 8.73
C ASP A 195 -10.04 5.89 7.28
N LEU A 196 -10.62 4.85 6.68
CA LEU A 196 -11.30 4.87 5.38
C LEU A 196 -12.55 3.99 5.44
N SER A 197 -13.64 4.37 4.78
CA SER A 197 -14.81 3.47 4.69
C SER A 197 -14.54 2.27 3.78
N PHE A 198 -15.16 1.15 4.09
CA PHE A 198 -15.10 -0.05 3.25
C PHE A 198 -15.60 0.21 1.82
N ASP A 199 -16.68 0.98 1.66
CA ASP A 199 -17.22 1.35 0.35
C ASP A 199 -16.23 2.17 -0.48
N LYS A 200 -15.50 3.10 0.16
CA LYS A 200 -14.46 3.88 -0.51
C LYS A 200 -13.29 3.00 -0.91
N MET A 201 -12.87 2.06 -0.06
CA MET A 201 -11.87 1.05 -0.40
C MET A 201 -12.28 0.25 -1.64
N GLN A 202 -13.49 -0.32 -1.64
CA GLN A 202 -14.01 -1.09 -2.78
C GLN A 202 -14.08 -0.26 -4.05
N SER A 203 -14.50 0.99 -3.95
CA SER A 203 -14.56 1.92 -5.09
C SER A 203 -13.18 2.23 -5.68
N ILE A 204 -12.16 2.38 -4.83
CA ILE A 204 -10.76 2.57 -5.27
C ILE A 204 -10.27 1.33 -6.02
N LEU A 205 -10.49 0.14 -5.45
CA LEU A 205 -10.08 -1.14 -6.06
C LEU A 205 -10.78 -1.37 -7.40
N ALA A 206 -12.10 -1.21 -7.45
CA ALA A 206 -12.89 -1.38 -8.66
C ALA A 206 -12.43 -0.44 -9.79
N ARG A 207 -12.20 0.84 -9.47
CA ARG A 207 -11.71 1.82 -10.44
C ARG A 207 -10.33 1.48 -10.99
N GLY A 208 -9.38 1.09 -10.13
CA GLY A 208 -8.05 0.72 -10.62
C GLY A 208 -8.10 -0.52 -11.52
N ASN A 209 -8.91 -1.52 -11.16
CA ASN A 209 -9.12 -2.72 -11.98
C ASN A 209 -9.71 -2.37 -13.36
N GLN A 210 -10.71 -1.49 -13.43
CA GLN A 210 -11.28 -1.01 -14.70
C GLN A 210 -10.25 -0.29 -15.57
N ILE A 211 -9.37 0.51 -14.97
CA ILE A 211 -8.30 1.19 -15.70
C ILE A 211 -7.32 0.16 -16.29
N LEU A 212 -6.93 -0.86 -15.53
CA LEU A 212 -6.04 -1.93 -16.01
C LEU A 212 -6.70 -2.75 -17.13
N GLU A 213 -7.95 -3.17 -16.93
CA GLU A 213 -8.73 -3.97 -17.89
C GLU A 213 -8.82 -3.28 -19.27
N ARG A 214 -9.02 -1.96 -19.29
CA ARG A 214 -9.06 -1.17 -20.53
C ARG A 214 -7.81 -1.31 -21.40
N PHE A 215 -6.66 -1.57 -20.80
CA PHE A 215 -5.38 -1.72 -21.50
C PHE A 215 -4.90 -3.18 -21.59
N GLY A 216 -5.70 -4.14 -21.14
CA GLY A 216 -5.32 -5.55 -21.06
C GLY A 216 -4.11 -5.76 -20.15
N LEU A 217 -4.01 -4.96 -19.07
CA LEU A 217 -2.95 -5.05 -18.08
C LEU A 217 -3.45 -5.82 -16.86
N GLN A 218 -2.52 -6.42 -16.12
CA GLN A 218 -2.77 -7.10 -14.85
C GLN A 218 -1.70 -6.66 -13.85
N ALA A 219 -2.01 -6.77 -12.55
CA ALA A 219 -1.00 -6.60 -11.52
C ALA A 219 0.14 -7.61 -11.73
N ILE A 220 1.36 -7.21 -11.43
CA ILE A 220 2.50 -8.10 -11.44
C ILE A 220 2.32 -9.06 -10.27
N GLU A 221 2.24 -10.36 -10.57
CA GLU A 221 2.23 -11.42 -9.57
C GLU A 221 3.69 -11.73 -9.18
N PRO A 222 4.12 -11.38 -7.96
CA PRO A 222 5.48 -11.67 -7.53
C PRO A 222 5.67 -13.19 -7.28
N PRO A 223 6.88 -13.73 -7.45
CA PRO A 223 7.19 -15.10 -7.05
C PRO A 223 7.14 -15.27 -5.53
N GLU A 224 7.08 -16.51 -5.04
CA GLU A 224 7.07 -16.79 -3.59
C GLU A 224 8.30 -16.24 -2.83
N SER A 225 9.45 -16.15 -3.51
CA SER A 225 10.69 -15.57 -2.99
C SER A 225 10.62 -14.07 -2.72
N PHE A 226 9.51 -13.41 -3.08
CA PHE A 226 9.32 -11.98 -2.89
C PHE A 226 9.17 -11.57 -1.42
N GLU A 227 8.82 -12.53 -0.54
CA GLU A 227 8.73 -12.33 0.91
C GLU A 227 10.08 -12.52 1.63
N GLU A 228 11.17 -12.80 0.90
CA GLU A 228 12.51 -12.95 1.49
C GLU A 228 13.10 -11.58 1.89
N ASP A 229 13.95 -11.55 2.92
CA ASP A 229 14.40 -10.31 3.57
C ASP A 229 15.68 -9.67 2.98
N ASP A 230 16.10 -10.08 1.78
CA ASP A 230 17.37 -9.67 1.15
C ASP A 230 17.23 -8.77 -0.09
N TRP A 231 16.02 -8.29 -0.38
CA TRP A 231 15.80 -7.29 -1.43
C TRP A 231 16.62 -6.01 -1.23
N LYS A 232 17.04 -5.43 -2.35
CA LYS A 232 17.78 -4.16 -2.41
C LYS A 232 17.09 -3.18 -3.35
N LEU A 233 17.10 -1.90 -3.00
CA LEU A 233 16.75 -0.80 -3.88
C LEU A 233 18.00 -0.33 -4.64
N GLU A 234 17.96 -0.34 -5.96
CA GLU A 234 18.94 0.36 -6.79
C GLU A 234 18.46 1.79 -7.08
N PHE A 235 19.31 2.76 -6.74
CA PHE A 235 19.06 4.17 -6.98
C PHE A 235 20.38 4.90 -7.33
N GLU A 236 20.40 5.53 -8.51
CA GLU A 236 21.57 6.27 -9.03
C GLU A 236 22.85 5.41 -9.06
N GLY A 237 22.74 4.12 -9.39
CA GLY A 237 23.86 3.18 -9.48
C GLY A 237 24.37 2.65 -8.14
N ASN A 238 23.67 2.95 -7.03
CA ASN A 238 24.00 2.46 -5.70
C ASN A 238 22.88 1.57 -5.16
N PHE A 239 23.23 0.60 -4.32
CA PHE A 239 22.29 -0.34 -3.72
C PHE A 239 22.03 0.00 -2.25
N TYR A 240 20.76 -0.07 -1.86
CA TYR A 240 20.31 0.31 -0.53
C TYR A 240 19.39 -0.76 0.04
N ARG A 241 19.51 -0.99 1.35
CA ARG A 241 18.55 -1.80 2.12
C ARG A 241 18.33 -1.19 3.49
N ARG A 242 17.33 -1.70 4.20
CA ARG A 242 17.15 -1.38 5.60
C ARG A 242 18.33 -1.95 6.40
N LEU A 243 18.80 -1.16 7.34
CA LEU A 243 19.76 -1.60 8.34
C LEU A 243 19.16 -2.74 9.19
N THR A 244 19.96 -3.77 9.44
CA THR A 244 19.59 -4.94 10.26
C THR A 244 20.24 -4.89 11.64
N GLU A 245 19.74 -5.71 12.56
CA GLU A 245 20.37 -5.95 13.86
C GLU A 245 21.83 -6.46 13.75
N ALA A 246 22.16 -7.20 12.69
CA ALA A 246 23.53 -7.66 12.45
C ALA A 246 24.47 -6.49 12.11
N ASP A 247 23.99 -5.53 11.32
CA ASP A 247 24.75 -4.32 11.00
C ASP A 247 24.98 -3.45 12.24
N LEU A 248 23.97 -3.35 13.14
CA LEU A 248 24.10 -2.63 14.42
C LEU A 248 25.21 -3.22 15.30
N ARG A 249 25.28 -4.54 15.41
CA ARG A 249 26.30 -5.22 16.24
C ARG A 249 27.72 -4.99 15.74
N ASN A 250 27.87 -4.73 14.46
CA ASN A 250 29.16 -4.47 13.81
C ASN A 250 29.47 -2.96 13.69
N SER A 251 28.57 -2.08 14.12
CA SER A 251 28.77 -0.63 14.07
C SER A 251 29.74 -0.14 15.15
N ILE A 252 30.67 0.74 14.75
CA ILE A 252 31.67 1.36 15.63
C ILE A 252 31.00 2.35 16.62
N ASP A 253 29.82 2.88 16.29
CA ASP A 253 29.04 3.76 17.17
C ASP A 253 27.52 3.53 17.00
N PRO A 254 26.93 2.56 17.71
CA PRO A 254 25.51 2.25 17.65
C PRO A 254 24.60 3.41 18.11
N SER A 255 25.14 4.42 18.81
CA SER A 255 24.34 5.54 19.34
C SER A 255 23.88 6.53 18.25
N ARG A 256 24.48 6.46 17.06
CA ARG A 256 24.17 7.31 15.89
C ARG A 256 23.24 6.66 14.88
N ILE A 257 22.90 5.38 15.06
CA ILE A 257 22.10 4.59 14.14
C ILE A 257 20.77 4.23 14.81
N LYS A 258 19.67 4.43 14.09
CA LYS A 258 18.33 4.09 14.54
C LYS A 258 17.77 2.94 13.71
N ASP A 259 16.89 2.15 14.33
CA ASP A 259 16.07 1.18 13.61
C ASP A 259 15.32 1.88 12.45
N GLY A 260 15.33 1.28 11.26
CA GLY A 260 14.80 1.86 10.03
C GLY A 260 15.72 2.85 9.30
N ASP A 261 16.99 2.96 9.69
CA ASP A 261 18.01 3.63 8.89
C ASP A 261 18.30 2.88 7.59
N ILE A 262 18.68 3.63 6.55
CA ILE A 262 19.00 3.11 5.22
C ILE A 262 20.52 3.07 5.12
N ILE A 263 21.07 1.91 4.75
CA ILE A 263 22.49 1.77 4.45
C ILE A 263 22.72 1.46 2.99
N GLN A 264 23.86 1.92 2.50
CA GLN A 264 24.38 1.53 1.20
C GLN A 264 25.13 0.21 1.32
N VAL A 265 24.91 -0.69 0.37
CA VAL A 265 25.49 -2.04 0.30
C VAL A 265 26.07 -2.30 -1.09
N SER A 266 26.84 -3.38 -1.24
CA SER A 266 27.27 -3.87 -2.55
C SER A 266 26.14 -4.65 -3.25
N GLU A 267 26.22 -4.77 -4.58
CA GLU A 267 25.28 -5.59 -5.36
C GLU A 267 25.27 -7.04 -4.87
N ASN A 268 26.43 -7.56 -4.45
CA ASN A 268 26.65 -8.96 -4.09
C ASN A 268 26.56 -9.26 -2.57
N ASP A 269 26.26 -8.24 -1.75
CA ASP A 269 26.16 -8.38 -0.29
C ASP A 269 24.98 -9.27 0.18
#